data_AF-A0A8S9MNH9-F1
#
_entry.id   AF-A0A8S9MNH9-F1
#
_cell.length_a   1.000
_cell.length_b   1.000
_cell.length_c   1.000
_cell.angle_alpha   90.00
_cell.angle_beta   90.00
_cell.angle_gamma   90.00
#
_symmetry.space_group_name_H-M   'P 1'
#
loop_
_entity.id
_entity.type
_entity.pdbx_description
1 polymer ?
#
loop_
_entity_poly.entity_id
_entity_poly.type
_entity_poly.pdbx_seq_one_letter_code
_entity_poly.pdbx_strand_id
1 'polypeptide(L)'
;MIVLGIGGIEPCVSSFGADQFDENDETEKLKKISFFNWFYFSANVGAFVAAIVISWIQMNIGWGCGFGVLTVAMVIAVMFFFSGSRYYRLQRPQGNPLTRIFQVIVAALRKISVEFPEDKSQLFEIAADASNITGSNISVEQVRFFDKAAVESQSDSINDGEVNPWRLCSLDQTAVFFVALYMIALGIGGIEPCVSSFGADQFDENDETEKLKKISFFNWFYFSANVGAFVAAIVISWIQMNIGWGWGFGVPTVAMVIAVMFFFSGSRYYRLQRPQGNPLTRIFQVIVAALRKISVEVPEDKSQLFEIADDASNITGSWKLEHTDNLK
;
A
#
# COMPACT_ATOMS: atom_id res chain seq x y z
N MET A 1 9.63 -3.71 -12.30
CA MET A 1 10.57 -4.50 -11.48
C MET A 1 11.00 -3.77 -10.21
N ILE A 2 11.46 -2.51 -10.27
CA ILE A 2 11.88 -1.73 -9.08
C ILE A 2 10.76 -1.64 -8.01
N VAL A 3 9.52 -1.40 -8.43
CA VAL A 3 8.35 -1.30 -7.51
C VAL A 3 8.11 -2.59 -6.71
N LEU A 4 8.34 -3.77 -7.32
CA LEU A 4 8.21 -5.05 -6.61
C LEU A 4 9.29 -5.22 -5.54
N GLY A 5 10.51 -4.72 -5.80
CA GLY A 5 11.59 -4.73 -4.83
C GLY A 5 11.30 -3.83 -3.62
N ILE A 6 10.84 -2.59 -3.87
CA ILE A 6 10.49 -1.64 -2.82
C ILE A 6 9.34 -2.18 -1.95
N GLY A 7 8.25 -2.63 -2.59
CA GLY A 7 7.08 -3.15 -1.89
C GLY A 7 7.33 -4.41 -1.05
N GLY A 8 8.37 -5.18 -1.37
CA GLY A 8 8.79 -6.33 -0.56
C GLY A 8 9.71 -5.97 0.60
N ILE A 9 10.67 -5.07 0.39
CA ILE A 9 11.73 -4.79 1.37
C ILE A 9 11.21 -3.94 2.53
N GLU A 10 10.45 -2.90 2.26
CA GLU A 10 10.02 -1.92 3.27
C GLU A 10 9.26 -2.52 4.48
N PRO A 11 8.22 -3.37 4.30
CA PRO A 11 7.56 -4.00 5.44
C PRO A 11 8.45 -5.03 6.15
N CYS A 12 9.34 -5.69 5.42
CA CYS A 12 10.22 -6.71 5.99
C CYS A 12 11.32 -6.11 6.85
N VAL A 13 11.91 -4.97 6.48
CA VAL A 13 13.00 -4.34 7.22
C VAL A 13 12.55 -3.86 8.60
N SER A 14 11.37 -3.22 8.66
CA SER A 14 10.82 -2.74 9.93
C SER A 14 10.43 -3.90 10.86
N SER A 15 9.76 -4.94 10.32
CA SER A 15 9.44 -6.16 11.08
C SER A 15 10.70 -6.86 11.57
N PHE A 16 11.68 -7.06 10.70
CA PHE A 16 12.93 -7.73 11.04
C PHE A 16 13.73 -6.96 12.11
N GLY A 17 13.74 -5.63 12.03
CA GLY A 17 14.35 -4.77 13.04
C GLY A 17 13.62 -4.85 14.39
N ALA A 18 12.29 -4.94 14.38
CA ALA A 18 11.49 -5.15 15.60
C ALA A 18 11.80 -6.48 16.28
N ASP A 19 12.01 -7.53 15.47
CA ASP A 19 12.27 -8.91 15.92
C ASP A 19 13.61 -9.09 16.64
N GLN A 20 14.53 -8.11 16.54
CA GLN A 20 15.83 -8.18 17.20
C GLN A 20 15.77 -7.90 18.71
N PHE A 21 14.67 -7.34 19.21
CA PHE A 21 14.48 -6.97 20.62
C PHE A 21 13.46 -7.90 21.28
N ASP A 22 13.77 -8.39 22.48
CA ASP A 22 12.87 -9.22 23.28
C ASP A 22 11.75 -8.36 23.90
N GLU A 23 10.51 -8.80 23.75
CA GLU A 23 9.33 -8.15 24.32
C GLU A 23 9.03 -8.61 25.74
N ASN A 24 9.82 -9.51 26.33
CA ASN A 24 9.66 -9.89 27.72
C ASN A 24 10.56 -9.07 28.67
N ASP A 25 11.59 -8.41 28.13
CA ASP A 25 12.51 -7.55 28.89
C ASP A 25 12.14 -6.07 28.72
N GLU A 26 11.84 -5.38 29.83
CA GLU A 26 11.54 -3.94 29.83
C GLU A 26 12.69 -3.08 29.30
N THR A 27 13.95 -3.49 29.53
CA THR A 27 15.10 -2.71 29.07
C THR A 27 15.29 -2.82 27.56
N GLU A 28 15.05 -4.00 26.97
CA GLU A 28 15.07 -4.19 25.52
C GLU A 28 13.87 -3.50 24.84
N LYS A 29 12.69 -3.45 25.49
CA LYS A 29 11.54 -2.65 24.99
C LYS A 29 11.86 -1.17 24.84
N LEU A 30 12.48 -0.55 25.84
CA LEU A 30 12.85 0.87 25.77
C LEU A 30 13.88 1.13 24.66
N LYS A 31 14.83 0.20 24.48
CA LYS A 31 15.80 0.25 23.37
C LYS A 31 15.11 0.12 22.01
N LYS A 32 14.11 -0.76 21.87
CA LYS A 32 13.29 -0.91 20.65
C LYS A 32 12.58 0.39 20.28
N ILE A 33 11.97 1.06 21.25
CA ILE A 33 11.30 2.37 21.03
C ILE A 33 12.31 3.42 20.56
N SER A 34 13.45 3.54 21.24
CA SER A 34 14.51 4.47 20.85
C SER A 34 15.06 4.17 19.44
N PHE A 35 15.27 2.89 19.12
CA PHE A 35 15.67 2.43 17.79
C PHE A 35 14.67 2.87 16.72
N PHE A 36 13.37 2.64 16.91
CA PHE A 36 12.36 3.05 15.94
C PHE A 36 12.27 4.56 15.78
N ASN A 37 12.38 5.32 16.86
CA ASN A 37 12.42 6.78 16.78
C ASN A 37 13.60 7.27 15.92
N TRP A 38 14.80 6.71 16.13
CA TRP A 38 15.96 7.05 15.33
C TRP A 38 15.85 6.56 13.88
N PHE A 39 15.30 5.37 13.67
CA PHE A 39 15.03 4.81 12.35
C PHE A 39 14.09 5.73 11.55
N TYR A 40 12.95 6.12 12.10
CA TYR A 40 12.01 7.01 11.40
C TYR A 40 12.59 8.43 11.21
N PHE A 41 13.31 8.96 12.19
CA PHE A 41 13.98 10.25 12.05
C PHE A 41 15.01 10.22 10.90
N SER A 42 15.89 9.23 10.89
CA SER A 42 16.92 9.07 9.85
C SER A 42 16.32 8.78 8.47
N ALA A 43 15.22 8.02 8.38
CA ALA A 43 14.51 7.76 7.14
C ALA A 43 13.92 9.06 6.54
N ASN A 44 13.28 9.89 7.36
CA ASN A 44 12.70 11.16 6.91
C ASN A 44 13.77 12.17 6.50
N VAL A 45 14.85 12.31 7.29
CA VAL A 45 15.99 13.18 6.93
C VAL A 45 16.68 12.67 5.67
N GLY A 46 16.88 11.35 5.57
CA GLY A 46 17.46 10.69 4.40
C GLY A 46 16.64 10.91 3.14
N ALA A 47 15.30 10.79 3.22
CA ALA A 47 14.40 11.06 2.11
C ALA A 47 14.49 12.52 1.64
N PHE A 48 14.53 13.47 2.58
CA PHE A 48 14.70 14.89 2.25
C PHE A 48 16.04 15.18 1.57
N VAL A 49 17.14 14.64 2.10
CA VAL A 49 18.47 14.79 1.50
C VAL A 49 18.54 14.12 0.13
N ALA A 50 17.97 12.91 -0.01
CA ALA A 50 17.91 12.20 -1.27
C ALA A 50 17.10 12.99 -2.32
N ALA A 51 15.97 13.58 -1.93
CA ALA A 51 15.16 14.41 -2.82
C ALA A 51 15.93 15.62 -3.36
N ILE A 52 16.87 16.20 -2.60
CA ILE A 52 17.70 17.30 -3.07
C ILE A 52 18.88 16.78 -3.90
N VAL A 53 19.68 15.88 -3.33
CA VAL A 53 20.95 15.43 -3.91
C VAL A 53 20.73 14.57 -5.15
N ILE A 54 19.81 13.61 -5.09
CA ILE A 54 19.54 12.72 -6.23
C ILE A 54 18.86 13.50 -7.35
N SER A 55 17.91 14.38 -7.05
CA SER A 55 17.30 15.24 -8.07
C SER A 55 18.34 16.15 -8.71
N TRP A 56 19.25 16.74 -7.92
CA TRP A 56 20.34 17.54 -8.46
C TRP A 56 21.26 16.73 -9.39
N ILE A 57 21.62 15.50 -9.01
CA ILE A 57 22.42 14.60 -9.86
C ILE A 57 21.65 14.28 -11.15
N GLN A 58 20.38 13.94 -11.05
CA GLN A 58 19.53 13.60 -12.20
C GLN A 58 19.40 14.78 -13.17
N MET A 59 19.28 16.01 -12.65
CA MET A 59 19.13 17.22 -13.45
C MET A 59 20.43 17.70 -14.11
N ASN A 60 21.59 17.56 -13.44
CA ASN A 60 22.86 18.11 -13.93
C ASN A 60 23.76 17.09 -14.64
N ILE A 61 23.77 15.83 -14.17
CA ILE A 61 24.68 14.78 -14.66
C ILE A 61 23.90 13.78 -15.54
N GLY A 62 22.65 13.52 -15.17
CA GLY A 62 21.74 12.69 -15.93
C GLY A 62 21.16 11.53 -15.12
N TRP A 63 20.08 10.96 -15.66
CA TRP A 63 19.27 9.93 -15.02
C TRP A 63 20.04 8.64 -14.69
N GLY A 64 20.95 8.23 -15.57
CA GLY A 64 21.77 7.02 -15.36
C GLY A 64 22.64 7.10 -14.11
N CYS A 65 23.28 8.25 -13.85
CA CYS A 65 24.09 8.46 -12.65
C CYS A 65 23.24 8.49 -11.38
N GLY A 66 22.06 9.11 -11.43
CA GLY A 66 21.12 9.12 -10.29
C GLY A 66 20.71 7.71 -9.87
N PHE A 67 20.26 6.88 -10.82
CA PHE A 67 19.90 5.49 -10.53
C PHE A 67 21.12 4.62 -10.18
N GLY A 68 22.29 4.91 -10.76
CA GLY A 68 23.55 4.21 -10.45
C GLY A 68 23.97 4.37 -8.99
N VAL A 69 23.95 5.61 -8.47
CA VAL A 69 24.29 5.90 -7.07
C VAL A 69 23.35 5.14 -6.11
N LEU A 70 22.04 5.14 -6.38
CA LEU A 70 21.06 4.42 -5.59
C LEU A 70 21.28 2.89 -5.63
N THR A 71 21.64 2.36 -6.80
CA THR A 71 21.91 0.92 -6.97
C THR A 71 23.14 0.51 -6.17
N VAL A 72 24.22 1.29 -6.23
CA VAL A 72 25.44 1.02 -5.46
C VAL A 72 25.16 1.09 -3.96
N ALA A 73 24.40 2.09 -3.50
CA ALA A 73 24.00 2.19 -2.10
C ALA A 73 23.18 0.97 -1.63
N MET A 74 22.23 0.50 -2.44
CA MET A 74 21.44 -0.70 -2.14
C MET A 74 22.31 -1.96 -2.08
N VAL A 75 23.23 -2.15 -3.03
CA VAL A 75 24.15 -3.29 -3.03
C VAL A 75 25.03 -3.29 -1.78
N ILE A 76 25.54 -2.12 -1.38
CA ILE A 76 26.30 -1.98 -0.13
C ILE A 76 25.44 -2.34 1.08
N ALA A 77 24.21 -1.83 1.18
CA ALA A 77 23.30 -2.15 2.28
C ALA A 77 23.01 -3.65 2.38
N VAL A 78 22.77 -4.31 1.24
CA VAL A 78 22.55 -5.76 1.16
C VAL A 78 23.79 -6.54 1.62
N MET A 79 25.00 -6.11 1.22
CA MET A 79 26.24 -6.75 1.70
C MET A 79 26.38 -6.63 3.22
N PHE A 80 26.09 -5.47 3.81
CA PHE A 80 26.10 -5.30 5.26
C PHE A 80 25.04 -6.17 5.95
N PHE A 81 23.85 -6.27 5.38
CA PHE A 81 22.78 -7.11 5.91
C PHE A 81 23.20 -8.59 5.95
N PHE A 82 23.74 -9.13 4.85
CA PHE A 82 24.19 -10.52 4.84
C PHE A 82 25.44 -10.76 5.71
N SER A 83 26.32 -9.78 5.84
CA SER A 83 27.46 -9.86 6.78
C SER A 83 27.00 -9.98 8.24
N GLY A 84 25.92 -9.27 8.59
CA GLY A 84 25.30 -9.34 9.92
C GLY A 84 24.49 -10.62 10.20
N SER A 85 24.27 -11.48 9.20
CA SER A 85 23.38 -12.65 9.29
C SER A 85 23.63 -13.58 10.48
N ARG A 86 24.87 -13.67 10.95
CA ARG A 86 25.26 -14.51 12.09
C ARG A 86 24.86 -13.93 13.46
N TYR A 87 24.56 -12.65 13.52
CA TYR A 87 24.21 -11.94 14.76
C TYR A 87 22.70 -11.74 14.94
N TYR A 88 21.90 -12.05 13.92
CA TYR A 88 20.47 -11.81 13.95
C TYR A 88 19.73 -12.85 14.80
N ARG A 89 18.77 -12.38 15.60
CA ARG A 89 17.76 -13.24 16.23
C ARG A 89 16.68 -13.52 15.20
N LEU A 90 16.50 -14.79 14.86
CA LEU A 90 15.48 -15.24 13.91
C LEU A 90 14.26 -15.74 14.69
N GLN A 91 13.14 -15.03 14.57
CA GLN A 91 11.84 -15.47 15.06
C GLN A 91 11.32 -16.63 14.19
N ARG A 92 10.61 -17.59 14.80
CA ARG A 92 9.96 -18.67 14.04
C ARG A 92 8.81 -18.08 13.21
N PRO A 93 8.54 -18.59 12.00
CA PRO A 93 7.45 -18.08 11.18
C PRO A 93 6.12 -18.26 11.91
N GLN A 94 5.50 -17.14 12.31
CA GLN A 94 4.10 -17.14 12.74
C GLN A 94 3.22 -17.34 11.50
N GLY A 95 2.16 -18.16 11.61
CA GLY A 95 1.29 -18.51 10.49
C GLY A 95 0.72 -17.29 9.75
N ASN A 96 0.26 -17.49 8.51
CA ASN A 96 -0.13 -16.38 7.64
C ASN A 96 -1.41 -15.69 8.14
N PRO A 97 -1.38 -14.40 8.57
CA PRO A 97 -2.56 -13.70 9.05
C PRO A 97 -3.68 -13.59 8.01
N LEU A 98 -3.34 -13.58 6.71
CA LEU A 98 -4.34 -13.60 5.63
C LEU A 98 -5.20 -14.85 5.68
N THR A 99 -4.61 -16.01 6.00
CA THR A 99 -5.38 -17.25 6.06
C THR A 99 -6.44 -17.21 7.16
N ARG A 100 -6.14 -16.58 8.30
CA ARG A 100 -7.12 -16.37 9.39
C ARG A 100 -8.26 -15.43 8.95
N ILE A 101 -7.96 -14.37 8.21
CA ILE A 101 -8.99 -13.44 7.70
C ILE A 101 -9.88 -14.14 6.67
N PHE A 102 -9.28 -14.90 5.74
CA PHE A 102 -10.05 -15.68 4.77
C PHE A 102 -10.91 -16.74 5.46
N GLN A 103 -10.42 -17.36 6.53
CA GLN A 103 -11.20 -18.29 7.36
C GLN A 103 -12.44 -17.61 7.96
N VAL A 104 -12.28 -16.43 8.57
CA VAL A 104 -13.40 -15.65 9.14
C VAL A 104 -14.40 -15.24 8.05
N ILE A 105 -13.95 -14.74 6.90
CA ILE A 105 -14.83 -14.34 5.79
C ILE A 105 -15.60 -15.56 5.25
N VAL A 106 -14.91 -16.68 4.99
CA VAL A 106 -15.51 -17.90 4.45
C VAL A 106 -16.52 -18.50 5.45
N ALA A 107 -16.19 -18.52 6.73
CA ALA A 107 -17.10 -18.99 7.78
C ALA A 107 -18.33 -18.08 7.91
N ALA A 108 -18.16 -16.75 7.90
CA ALA A 108 -19.26 -15.78 7.95
C ALA A 108 -20.20 -15.91 6.73
N LEU A 109 -19.64 -16.02 5.52
CA LEU A 109 -20.42 -16.20 4.29
C LEU A 109 -21.22 -17.50 4.29
N ARG A 110 -20.63 -18.59 4.81
CA ARG A 110 -21.31 -19.88 4.93
C ARG A 110 -22.45 -19.85 5.95
N LYS A 111 -22.31 -19.06 7.01
CA LYS A 111 -23.30 -18.92 8.09
C LYS A 111 -24.25 -17.74 7.90
N ILE A 112 -24.28 -17.12 6.72
CA ILE A 112 -25.13 -15.96 6.43
C ILE A 112 -26.62 -16.23 6.68
N SER A 113 -27.07 -17.47 6.45
CA SER A 113 -28.47 -17.91 6.61
C SER A 113 -28.81 -18.42 8.01
N VAL A 114 -27.85 -18.46 8.94
CA VAL A 114 -28.07 -18.91 10.32
C VAL A 114 -28.59 -17.73 11.15
N GLU A 115 -29.64 -17.95 11.95
CA GLU A 115 -30.16 -16.95 12.88
C GLU A 115 -29.18 -16.73 14.03
N PHE A 116 -29.05 -15.47 14.47
CA PHE A 116 -28.10 -15.11 15.51
C PHE A 116 -28.72 -15.46 16.89
N PRO A 117 -28.07 -16.31 17.70
CA PRO A 117 -28.60 -16.67 19.01
C PRO A 117 -28.62 -15.44 19.95
N GLU A 118 -29.65 -15.33 20.78
CA GLU A 118 -29.77 -14.23 21.76
C GLU A 118 -28.80 -14.41 22.95
N ASP A 119 -28.31 -15.63 23.19
CA ASP A 119 -27.43 -15.97 24.31
C ASP A 119 -25.95 -16.05 23.89
N LYS A 120 -25.10 -15.22 24.52
CA LYS A 120 -23.68 -15.06 24.15
C LYS A 120 -22.81 -16.25 24.55
N SER A 121 -23.29 -17.14 25.40
CA SER A 121 -22.57 -18.35 25.82
C SER A 121 -22.49 -19.44 24.74
N GLN A 122 -23.17 -19.26 23.61
CA GLN A 122 -23.14 -20.17 22.45
C GLN A 122 -22.12 -19.75 21.37
N LEU A 123 -21.35 -18.69 21.63
CA LEU A 123 -20.27 -18.24 20.76
C LEU A 123 -18.99 -19.02 21.08
N PHE A 124 -18.34 -19.51 20.03
CA PHE A 124 -17.06 -20.18 20.15
C PHE A 124 -15.94 -19.17 20.45
N GLU A 125 -15.50 -19.13 21.71
CA GLU A 125 -14.30 -18.41 22.14
C GLU A 125 -13.13 -19.40 22.26
N ILE A 126 -12.05 -19.15 21.51
CA ILE A 126 -10.79 -19.86 21.75
C ILE A 126 -10.28 -19.41 23.12
N ALA A 127 -10.06 -20.37 24.03
CA ALA A 127 -9.53 -20.12 25.36
C ALA A 127 -8.30 -19.19 25.28
N ALA A 128 -8.30 -18.15 26.11
CA ALA A 128 -7.38 -17.02 26.11
C ALA A 128 -5.88 -17.36 26.18
N ASP A 129 -5.51 -18.63 26.37
CA ASP A 129 -4.13 -19.10 26.54
C ASP A 129 -3.32 -19.17 25.23
N ALA A 130 -3.96 -18.98 24.06
CA ALA A 130 -3.26 -18.96 22.75
C ALA A 130 -3.02 -17.55 22.18
N SER A 131 -3.51 -16.50 22.85
CA SER A 131 -3.36 -15.10 22.42
C SER A 131 -2.83 -14.24 23.55
N ASN A 132 -1.58 -13.77 23.43
CA ASN A 132 -0.95 -12.83 24.38
C ASN A 132 -1.56 -11.41 24.36
N ILE A 133 -2.86 -11.27 24.06
CA ILE A 133 -3.56 -9.99 24.08
C ILE A 133 -4.64 -10.07 25.15
N THR A 134 -4.24 -9.77 26.37
CA THR A 134 -5.14 -9.49 27.49
C THR A 134 -5.86 -8.17 27.20
N GLY A 135 -7.12 -8.20 26.73
CA GLY A 135 -7.81 -6.92 26.54
C GLY A 135 -9.16 -6.92 25.83
N SER A 136 -10.21 -6.95 26.65
CA SER A 136 -11.54 -6.37 26.42
C SER A 136 -12.50 -7.06 25.43
N ASN A 137 -13.65 -7.46 25.94
CA ASN A 137 -14.82 -7.85 25.16
C ASN A 137 -15.34 -6.64 24.37
N ILE A 138 -14.79 -6.39 23.19
CA ILE A 138 -15.36 -5.40 22.27
C ILE A 138 -16.54 -6.05 21.56
N SER A 139 -17.70 -6.06 22.23
CA SER A 139 -19.00 -6.35 21.61
C SER A 139 -19.37 -5.16 20.73
N VAL A 140 -18.79 -5.04 19.53
CA VAL A 140 -19.23 -4.02 18.57
C VAL A 140 -20.54 -4.50 17.93
N GLU A 141 -21.66 -3.93 18.35
CA GLU A 141 -23.00 -4.16 17.78
C GLU A 141 -23.05 -3.94 16.24
N GLN A 142 -22.04 -3.28 15.67
CA GLN A 142 -21.90 -2.93 14.25
C GLN A 142 -21.35 -4.05 13.34
N VAL A 143 -20.79 -5.15 13.86
CA VAL A 143 -20.29 -6.29 13.04
C VAL A 143 -21.03 -7.61 13.27
N ARG A 144 -22.35 -7.53 13.54
CA ARG A 144 -23.26 -8.70 13.60
C ARG A 144 -23.11 -9.70 12.45
N PHE A 145 -22.69 -9.23 11.27
CA PHE A 145 -22.43 -10.09 10.12
C PHE A 145 -21.25 -11.05 10.35
N PHE A 146 -20.14 -10.56 10.90
CA PHE A 146 -18.97 -11.39 11.17
C PHE A 146 -19.11 -12.20 12.46
N ASP A 147 -19.94 -11.74 13.41
CA ASP A 147 -20.26 -12.51 14.63
C ASP A 147 -20.89 -13.88 14.30
N LYS A 148 -21.55 -13.99 13.14
CA LYS A 148 -22.08 -15.26 12.62
C LYS A 148 -21.00 -16.33 12.37
N ALA A 149 -19.74 -15.95 12.17
CA ALA A 149 -18.64 -16.91 12.01
C ALA A 149 -18.33 -17.70 13.30
N ALA A 150 -18.65 -17.11 14.46
CA ALA A 150 -18.39 -17.67 15.78
C ALA A 150 -19.60 -18.44 16.36
N VAL A 151 -20.75 -18.47 15.67
CA VAL A 151 -21.93 -19.22 16.11
C VAL A 151 -21.67 -20.72 16.01
N GLU A 152 -21.70 -21.43 17.13
CA GLU A 152 -21.50 -22.87 17.17
C GLU A 152 -22.66 -23.62 16.49
N SER A 153 -22.34 -24.49 15.52
CA SER A 153 -23.33 -25.34 14.84
C SER A 153 -22.91 -26.81 14.90
N GLN A 154 -23.87 -27.70 15.08
CA GLN A 154 -23.67 -29.15 15.28
C GLN A 154 -22.95 -29.86 14.10
N SER A 155 -22.83 -29.19 12.95
CA SER A 155 -22.16 -29.67 11.72
C SER A 155 -20.69 -29.26 11.58
N ASP A 156 -20.12 -28.58 12.58
CA ASP A 156 -18.79 -27.93 12.49
C ASP A 156 -17.65 -28.77 13.08
N SER A 157 -17.94 -29.80 13.86
CA SER A 157 -16.97 -30.77 14.35
C SER A 157 -16.68 -31.84 13.28
N ILE A 158 -15.39 -32.11 13.03
CA ILE A 158 -14.98 -33.20 12.12
C ILE A 158 -14.97 -34.52 12.87
N ASN A 159 -14.50 -34.52 14.12
CA ASN A 159 -14.44 -35.63 15.08
C ASN A 159 -14.36 -35.06 16.51
N ASP A 160 -14.59 -35.88 17.55
CA ASP A 160 -14.54 -35.53 18.99
C ASP A 160 -13.44 -34.49 19.31
N GLY A 161 -13.83 -33.20 19.40
CA GLY A 161 -12.97 -32.10 19.83
C GLY A 161 -12.17 -31.35 18.75
N GLU A 162 -12.17 -31.75 17.48
CA GLU A 162 -11.39 -31.07 16.43
C GLU A 162 -12.29 -30.21 15.51
N VAL A 163 -12.13 -28.90 15.63
CA VAL A 163 -12.95 -27.87 14.97
C VAL A 163 -12.32 -27.45 13.64
N ASN A 164 -13.13 -27.35 12.58
CA ASN A 164 -12.71 -26.85 11.28
C ASN A 164 -12.47 -25.32 11.28
N PRO A 165 -11.23 -24.82 11.05
CA PRO A 165 -10.94 -23.38 11.04
C PRO A 165 -11.69 -22.60 9.96
N TRP A 166 -12.14 -23.27 8.89
CA TRP A 166 -12.89 -22.68 7.78
C TRP A 166 -14.41 -22.69 7.95
N ARG A 167 -14.91 -23.27 9.05
CA ARG A 167 -16.35 -23.37 9.35
C ARG A 167 -16.72 -22.69 10.66
N LEU A 168 -15.84 -22.75 11.66
CA LEU A 168 -16.02 -22.12 12.96
C LEU A 168 -14.71 -21.44 13.35
N CYS A 169 -14.79 -20.14 13.61
CA CYS A 169 -13.64 -19.32 13.96
C CYS A 169 -14.11 -18.24 14.95
N SER A 170 -13.38 -18.05 16.05
CA SER A 170 -13.62 -16.92 16.93
C SER A 170 -13.38 -15.62 16.17
N LEU A 171 -14.17 -14.60 16.47
CA LEU A 171 -13.83 -13.23 16.07
C LEU A 171 -12.64 -12.77 16.91
N ASP A 172 -11.45 -13.16 16.49
CA ASP A 172 -10.24 -12.58 17.05
C ASP A 172 -10.23 -11.09 16.67
N GLN A 173 -10.09 -10.21 17.66
CA GLN A 173 -9.90 -8.76 17.46
C GLN A 173 -8.84 -8.46 16.37
N THR A 174 -7.87 -9.36 16.25
CA THR A 174 -6.84 -9.40 15.22
C THR A 174 -7.40 -9.42 13.79
N ALA A 175 -8.46 -10.17 13.50
CA ALA A 175 -9.04 -10.24 12.15
C ALA A 175 -9.71 -8.91 11.76
N VAL A 176 -10.47 -8.31 12.66
CA VAL A 176 -11.11 -6.99 12.45
C VAL A 176 -10.04 -5.90 12.25
N PHE A 177 -8.99 -5.93 13.07
CA PHE A 177 -7.84 -5.03 12.94
C PHE A 177 -7.16 -5.15 11.57
N PHE A 178 -6.88 -6.38 11.10
CA PHE A 178 -6.26 -6.57 9.79
C PHE A 178 -7.18 -6.13 8.64
N VAL A 179 -8.49 -6.42 8.71
CA VAL A 179 -9.45 -5.94 7.70
C VAL A 179 -9.43 -4.41 7.63
N ALA A 180 -9.43 -3.72 8.78
CA ALA A 180 -9.33 -2.26 8.83
C ALA A 180 -8.01 -1.78 8.20
N LEU A 181 -6.87 -2.42 8.51
CA LEU A 181 -5.58 -2.09 7.90
C LEU A 181 -5.57 -2.28 6.38
N TYR A 182 -6.15 -3.37 5.86
CA TYR A 182 -6.23 -3.60 4.42
C TYR A 182 -7.10 -2.55 3.72
N MET A 183 -8.21 -2.15 4.34
CA MET A 183 -9.05 -1.08 3.80
C MET A 183 -8.32 0.26 3.76
N ILE A 184 -7.53 0.58 4.79
CA ILE A 184 -6.67 1.77 4.81
C ILE A 184 -5.61 1.69 3.70
N ALA A 185 -4.95 0.54 3.56
CA ALA A 185 -3.93 0.33 2.53
C ALA A 185 -4.49 0.48 1.11
N LEU A 186 -5.69 -0.07 0.85
CA LEU A 186 -6.39 0.10 -0.43
C LEU A 186 -6.75 1.57 -0.68
N GLY A 187 -7.20 2.29 0.35
CA GLY A 187 -7.50 3.72 0.26
C GLY A 187 -6.28 4.55 -0.12
N ILE A 188 -5.15 4.35 0.58
CA ILE A 188 -3.89 5.05 0.30
C ILE A 188 -3.41 4.74 -1.11
N GLY A 189 -3.36 3.45 -1.48
CA GLY A 189 -2.89 3.01 -2.79
C GLY A 189 -3.75 3.49 -3.97
N GLY A 190 -5.03 3.79 -3.74
CA GLY A 190 -5.92 4.37 -4.75
C GLY A 190 -5.80 5.89 -4.86
N ILE A 191 -5.74 6.59 -3.73
CA ILE A 191 -5.80 8.06 -3.70
C ILE A 191 -4.52 8.69 -4.26
N GLU A 192 -3.35 8.17 -3.88
CA GLU A 192 -2.04 8.75 -4.23
C GLU A 192 -1.80 8.92 -5.76
N PRO A 193 -2.00 7.89 -6.61
CA PRO A 193 -1.86 8.05 -8.06
C PRO A 193 -2.97 8.94 -8.65
N CYS A 194 -4.17 8.91 -8.07
CA CYS A 194 -5.29 9.71 -8.56
C CYS A 194 -5.09 11.21 -8.31
N VAL A 195 -4.54 11.61 -7.15
CA VAL A 195 -4.32 13.03 -6.82
C VAL A 195 -3.28 13.66 -7.73
N SER A 196 -2.17 12.95 -7.99
CA SER A 196 -1.11 13.46 -8.88
C SER A 196 -1.58 13.55 -10.34
N SER A 197 -2.28 12.53 -10.84
CA SER A 197 -2.88 12.56 -12.18
C SER A 197 -3.89 13.70 -12.31
N PHE A 198 -4.81 13.82 -11.35
CA PHE A 198 -5.83 14.85 -11.37
C PHE A 198 -5.24 16.27 -11.32
N GLY A 199 -4.19 16.48 -10.52
CA GLY A 199 -3.47 17.75 -10.46
C GLY A 199 -2.76 18.09 -11.77
N ALA A 200 -2.19 17.09 -12.47
CA ALA A 200 -1.61 17.28 -13.79
C ALA A 200 -2.67 17.68 -14.84
N ASP A 201 -3.86 17.07 -14.77
CA ASP A 201 -4.97 17.27 -15.71
C ASP A 201 -5.56 18.69 -15.70
N GLN A 202 -5.27 19.47 -14.66
CA GLN A 202 -5.74 20.86 -14.55
C GLN A 202 -4.99 21.84 -15.45
N PHE A 203 -3.82 21.47 -15.97
CA PHE A 203 -2.98 22.32 -16.81
C PHE A 203 -2.97 21.80 -18.26
N ASP A 204 -3.11 22.70 -19.24
CA ASP A 204 -3.01 22.36 -20.65
C ASP A 204 -1.53 22.17 -21.06
N GLU A 205 -1.26 21.07 -21.75
CA GLU A 205 0.06 20.76 -22.29
C GLU A 205 0.30 21.37 -23.68
N ASN A 206 -0.64 22.13 -24.24
CA ASN A 206 -0.43 22.85 -25.49
C ASN A 206 0.01 24.31 -25.27
N ASP A 207 -0.19 24.85 -24.06
CA ASP A 207 0.22 26.21 -23.68
C ASP A 207 1.54 26.18 -22.88
N GLU A 208 2.59 26.83 -23.42
CA GLU A 208 3.89 26.93 -22.75
C GLU A 208 3.80 27.61 -21.37
N THR A 209 2.88 28.56 -21.19
CA THR A 209 2.71 29.26 -19.90
C THR A 209 2.05 28.36 -18.86
N GLU A 210 1.07 27.53 -19.26
CA GLU A 210 0.44 26.57 -18.37
C GLU A 210 1.39 25.40 -18.03
N LYS A 211 2.27 24.98 -18.95
CA LYS A 211 3.35 24.02 -18.66
C LYS A 211 4.28 24.48 -17.54
N LEU A 212 4.75 25.73 -17.60
CA LEU A 212 5.63 26.27 -16.55
C LEU A 212 4.91 26.32 -15.20
N LYS A 213 3.61 26.65 -15.19
CA LYS A 213 2.78 26.62 -13.98
C LYS A 213 2.59 25.20 -13.45
N LYS A 214 2.41 24.19 -14.31
CA LYS A 214 2.34 22.76 -13.94
C LYS A 214 3.60 22.32 -13.22
N ILE A 215 4.78 22.64 -13.76
CA ILE A 215 6.06 22.30 -13.13
C ILE A 215 6.18 22.99 -11.75
N SER A 216 5.87 24.28 -11.67
CA SER A 216 5.90 25.00 -10.40
C SER A 216 4.90 24.44 -9.38
N PHE A 217 3.72 24.02 -9.82
CA PHE A 217 2.71 23.35 -8.99
C PHE A 217 3.26 22.05 -8.41
N PHE A 218 3.84 21.17 -9.23
CA PHE A 218 4.42 19.91 -8.75
C PHE A 218 5.60 20.13 -7.80
N ASN A 219 6.45 21.11 -8.07
CA ASN A 219 7.52 21.47 -7.15
C ASN A 219 6.98 21.86 -5.76
N TRP A 220 5.93 22.69 -5.71
CA TRP A 220 5.32 23.09 -4.45
C TRP A 220 4.53 21.96 -3.78
N PHE A 221 3.86 21.12 -4.57
CA PHE A 221 3.17 19.92 -4.11
C PHE A 221 4.15 18.98 -3.40
N TYR A 222 5.25 18.59 -4.05
CA TYR A 222 6.25 17.71 -3.45
C TYR A 222 6.96 18.36 -2.27
N PHE A 223 7.27 19.65 -2.32
CA PHE A 223 7.84 20.36 -1.18
C PHE A 223 6.90 20.32 0.03
N SER A 224 5.62 20.65 -0.17
CA SER A 224 4.61 20.64 0.89
C SER A 224 4.34 19.24 1.45
N ALA A 225 4.38 18.21 0.60
CA ALA A 225 4.22 16.82 1.01
C ALA A 225 5.37 16.36 1.92
N ASN A 226 6.62 16.69 1.57
CA ASN A 226 7.79 16.36 2.38
C ASN A 226 7.78 17.10 3.74
N VAL A 227 7.48 18.41 3.74
CA VAL A 227 7.36 19.18 4.98
C VAL A 227 6.19 18.67 5.84
N GLY A 228 5.05 18.37 5.21
CA GLY A 228 3.88 17.81 5.87
C GLY A 228 4.15 16.45 6.51
N ALA A 229 4.85 15.55 5.80
CA ALA A 229 5.27 14.25 6.32
C ALA A 229 6.19 14.39 7.53
N PHE A 230 7.14 15.33 7.48
CA PHE A 230 8.04 15.61 8.62
C PHE A 230 7.27 16.13 9.84
N VAL A 231 6.36 17.11 9.65
CA VAL A 231 5.53 17.64 10.74
C VAL A 231 4.59 16.57 11.29
N ALA A 232 3.98 15.76 10.42
CA ALA A 232 3.12 14.65 10.83
C ALA A 232 3.90 13.61 11.63
N ALA A 233 5.12 13.26 11.22
CA ALA A 233 5.97 12.32 11.95
C ALA A 233 6.29 12.81 13.38
N ILE A 234 6.41 14.12 13.60
CA ILE A 234 6.63 14.67 14.95
C ILE A 234 5.31 14.72 15.74
N VAL A 235 4.30 15.38 15.18
CA VAL A 235 3.06 15.70 15.88
C VAL A 235 2.22 14.43 16.11
N ILE A 236 2.02 13.61 15.09
CA ILE A 236 1.21 12.39 15.20
C ILE A 236 1.90 11.37 16.10
N SER A 237 3.21 11.18 15.97
CA SER A 237 3.93 10.27 16.87
C SER A 237 3.86 10.75 18.33
N TRP A 238 3.99 12.06 18.57
CA TRP A 238 3.82 12.61 19.92
C TRP A 238 2.41 12.37 20.48
N ILE A 239 1.36 12.57 19.66
CA ILE A 239 -0.03 12.28 20.05
C ILE A 239 -0.21 10.79 20.36
N GLN A 240 0.31 9.91 19.51
CA GLN A 240 0.23 8.46 19.70
C GLN A 240 0.89 8.02 21.01
N MET A 241 2.04 8.60 21.34
CA MET A 241 2.80 8.24 22.54
C MET A 241 2.23 8.83 23.84
N ASN A 242 1.65 10.04 23.82
CA ASN A 242 1.24 10.75 25.05
C ASN A 242 -0.28 10.69 25.32
N ILE A 243 -1.09 10.72 24.27
CA ILE A 243 -2.57 10.80 24.37
C ILE A 243 -3.19 9.44 24.03
N GLY A 244 -2.57 8.71 23.12
CA GLY A 244 -2.94 7.34 22.76
C GLY A 244 -3.33 7.18 21.29
N TRP A 245 -3.41 5.92 20.88
CA TRP A 245 -3.60 5.51 19.48
C TRP A 245 -4.92 5.99 18.85
N GLY A 246 -6.00 6.10 19.63
CA GLY A 246 -7.30 6.59 19.13
C GLY A 246 -7.22 8.01 18.56
N TRP A 247 -6.53 8.92 19.25
CA TRP A 247 -6.30 10.28 18.76
C TRP A 247 -5.28 10.32 17.63
N GLY A 248 -4.29 9.42 17.66
CA GLY A 248 -3.31 9.25 16.59
C GLY A 248 -3.94 8.93 15.23
N PHE A 249 -4.99 8.10 15.19
CA PHE A 249 -5.75 7.83 13.96
C PHE A 249 -6.91 8.84 13.73
N GLY A 250 -7.48 9.40 14.80
CA GLY A 250 -8.59 10.35 14.71
C GLY A 250 -8.21 11.67 14.02
N VAL A 251 -7.07 12.26 14.38
CA VAL A 251 -6.63 13.56 13.81
C VAL A 251 -6.44 13.49 12.29
N PRO A 252 -5.70 12.52 11.72
CA PRO A 252 -5.59 12.34 10.27
C PRO A 252 -6.94 12.07 9.59
N THR A 253 -7.83 11.32 10.24
CA THR A 253 -9.17 11.01 9.69
C THR A 253 -10.00 12.28 9.54
N VAL A 254 -10.02 13.16 10.55
CA VAL A 254 -10.71 14.45 10.47
C VAL A 254 -10.10 15.34 9.39
N ALA A 255 -8.77 15.39 9.30
CA ALA A 255 -8.08 16.13 8.25
C ALA A 255 -8.45 15.63 6.84
N MET A 256 -8.55 14.31 6.64
CA MET A 256 -8.98 13.70 5.38
C MET A 256 -10.43 14.08 5.04
N VAL A 257 -11.34 14.02 6.01
CA VAL A 257 -12.75 14.43 5.80
C VAL A 257 -12.84 15.91 5.39
N ILE A 258 -12.07 16.77 6.02
CA ILE A 258 -11.97 18.19 5.65
C ILE A 258 -11.42 18.34 4.22
N ALA A 259 -10.35 17.63 3.87
CA ALA A 259 -9.77 17.67 2.53
C ALA A 259 -10.78 17.22 1.45
N VAL A 260 -11.54 16.17 1.72
CA VAL A 260 -12.60 15.67 0.83
C VAL A 260 -13.71 16.72 0.66
N MET A 261 -14.13 17.39 1.75
CA MET A 261 -15.11 18.47 1.65
C MET A 261 -14.62 19.63 0.77
N PHE A 262 -13.35 20.04 0.92
CA PHE A 262 -12.75 21.06 0.05
C PHE A 262 -12.66 20.60 -1.41
N PHE A 263 -12.29 19.35 -1.65
CA PHE A 263 -12.22 18.77 -2.99
C PHE A 263 -13.60 18.82 -3.67
N PHE A 264 -14.67 18.38 -3.00
CA PHE A 264 -16.01 18.45 -3.58
C PHE A 264 -16.53 19.88 -3.75
N SER A 265 -16.18 20.80 -2.85
CA SER A 265 -16.52 22.23 -2.99
C SER A 265 -15.90 22.85 -4.25
N GLY A 266 -14.67 22.44 -4.59
CA GLY A 266 -13.95 22.88 -5.80
C GLY A 266 -14.44 22.26 -7.11
N SER A 267 -15.34 21.26 -7.06
CA SER A 267 -15.77 20.46 -8.23
C SER A 267 -16.20 21.28 -9.45
N ARG A 268 -16.78 22.47 -9.26
CA ARG A 268 -17.21 23.36 -10.35
C ARG A 268 -16.07 24.06 -11.09
N TYR A 269 -14.88 24.17 -10.48
CA TYR A 269 -13.72 24.86 -11.04
C TYR A 269 -12.75 23.91 -11.76
N TYR A 270 -12.96 22.60 -11.64
CA TYR A 270 -12.03 21.62 -12.20
C TYR A 270 -12.24 21.41 -13.69
N ARG A 271 -11.13 21.32 -14.42
CA ARG A 271 -11.12 20.85 -15.80
C ARG A 271 -11.20 19.33 -15.77
N LEU A 272 -12.35 18.80 -16.21
CA LEU A 272 -12.57 17.35 -16.32
C LEU A 272 -12.12 16.88 -17.71
N GLN A 273 -11.05 16.08 -17.73
CA GLN A 273 -10.60 15.41 -18.95
C GLN A 273 -11.61 14.32 -19.35
N ARG A 274 -11.84 14.17 -20.66
CA ARG A 274 -12.72 13.11 -21.17
C ARG A 274 -12.10 11.74 -20.89
N PRO A 275 -12.89 10.72 -20.54
CA PRO A 275 -12.35 9.38 -20.27
C PRO A 275 -11.65 8.84 -21.51
N GLN A 276 -10.33 8.76 -21.46
CA GLN A 276 -9.53 8.03 -22.44
C GLN A 276 -9.70 6.53 -22.12
N GLY A 277 -10.08 5.72 -23.12
CA GLY A 277 -10.45 4.31 -22.90
C GLY A 277 -9.41 3.46 -22.14
N ASN A 278 -9.81 2.28 -21.65
CA ASN A 278 -9.00 1.49 -20.71
C ASN A 278 -7.62 1.09 -21.29
N PRO A 279 -6.49 1.59 -20.74
CA PRO A 279 -5.16 1.29 -21.24
C PRO A 279 -4.79 -0.19 -21.10
N LEU A 280 -5.31 -0.90 -20.09
CA LEU A 280 -5.04 -2.33 -19.91
C LEU A 280 -5.61 -3.14 -21.07
N THR A 281 -6.82 -2.80 -21.55
CA THR A 281 -7.42 -3.51 -22.69
C THR A 281 -6.55 -3.40 -23.94
N ARG A 282 -5.91 -2.25 -24.15
CA ARG A 282 -4.98 -2.04 -25.27
C ARG A 282 -3.69 -2.82 -25.10
N ILE A 283 -3.11 -2.84 -23.91
CA ILE A 283 -1.92 -3.67 -23.61
C ILE A 283 -2.23 -5.15 -23.87
N PHE A 284 -3.37 -5.64 -23.38
CA PHE A 284 -3.79 -7.02 -23.63
C PHE A 284 -4.07 -7.28 -25.11
N GLN A 285 -4.67 -6.33 -25.84
CA GLN A 285 -4.84 -6.45 -27.29
C GLN A 285 -3.49 -6.58 -28.02
N VAL A 286 -2.49 -5.78 -27.65
CA VAL A 286 -1.15 -5.85 -28.23
C VAL A 286 -0.48 -7.18 -27.91
N ILE A 287 -0.51 -7.63 -26.65
CA ILE A 287 0.05 -8.93 -26.24
C ILE A 287 -0.63 -10.07 -27.01
N VAL A 288 -1.96 -10.07 -27.09
CA VAL A 288 -2.72 -11.11 -27.80
C VAL A 288 -2.43 -11.07 -29.30
N ALA A 289 -2.34 -9.88 -29.91
CA ALA A 289 -2.00 -9.73 -31.32
C ALA A 289 -0.56 -10.20 -31.63
N ALA A 290 0.39 -9.86 -30.76
CA ALA A 290 1.78 -10.29 -30.88
C ALA A 290 1.92 -11.81 -30.75
N LEU A 291 1.28 -12.42 -29.75
CA LEU A 291 1.27 -13.88 -29.57
C LEU A 291 0.62 -14.61 -30.74
N ARG A 292 -0.46 -14.06 -31.31
CA ARG A 292 -1.13 -14.63 -32.49
C ARG A 292 -0.29 -14.52 -33.77
N LYS A 293 0.63 -13.55 -33.84
CA LYS A 293 1.49 -13.29 -35.01
C LYS A 293 2.95 -13.69 -34.78
N ILE A 294 3.24 -14.49 -33.77
CA ILE A 294 4.61 -14.90 -33.41
C ILE A 294 5.34 -15.67 -34.52
N SER A 295 4.57 -16.31 -35.42
CA SER A 295 5.09 -17.06 -36.57
C SER A 295 5.13 -16.26 -37.87
N VAL A 296 4.79 -14.96 -37.84
CA VAL A 296 4.81 -14.08 -39.03
C VAL A 296 6.12 -13.29 -39.01
N GLU A 297 6.86 -13.33 -40.11
CA GLU A 297 8.05 -12.51 -40.27
C GLU A 297 7.69 -11.02 -40.28
N VAL A 298 8.41 -10.22 -39.49
CA VAL A 298 8.20 -8.78 -39.39
C VAL A 298 8.79 -8.12 -40.64
N PRO A 299 7.99 -7.38 -41.45
CA PRO A 299 8.50 -6.67 -42.61
C PRO A 299 9.58 -5.65 -42.23
N GLU A 300 10.63 -5.50 -43.07
CA GLU A 300 11.70 -4.53 -42.82
C GLU A 300 11.26 -3.06 -42.96
N ASP A 301 10.19 -2.82 -43.73
CA ASP A 301 9.67 -1.48 -44.00
C ASP A 301 8.59 -1.08 -42.98
N LYS A 302 8.90 -0.06 -42.17
CA LYS A 302 8.04 0.46 -41.09
C LYS A 302 6.67 0.93 -41.61
N SER A 303 6.59 1.37 -42.87
CA SER A 303 5.34 1.87 -43.48
C SER A 303 4.28 0.80 -43.72
N GLN A 304 4.65 -0.49 -43.65
CA GLN A 304 3.75 -1.63 -43.86
C GLN A 304 3.07 -2.11 -42.58
N LEU A 305 3.46 -1.56 -41.42
CA LEU A 305 2.84 -1.86 -40.14
C LEU A 305 1.49 -1.13 -40.02
N PHE A 306 0.50 -1.83 -39.45
CA PHE A 306 -0.81 -1.24 -39.24
C PHE A 306 -0.75 -0.14 -38.15
N GLU A 307 -0.93 1.11 -38.58
CA GLU A 307 -1.09 2.26 -37.70
C GLU A 307 -2.50 2.84 -37.84
N ILE A 308 -3.11 3.18 -36.72
CA ILE A 308 -4.39 3.90 -36.71
C ILE A 308 -4.06 5.37 -36.98
N ALA A 309 -4.69 5.97 -37.99
CA ALA A 309 -4.53 7.40 -38.29
C ALA A 309 -4.90 8.26 -37.07
N ASP A 310 -4.16 9.34 -36.82
CA ASP A 310 -4.29 10.18 -35.62
C ASP A 310 -5.73 10.66 -35.37
N ASP A 311 -6.46 10.98 -36.43
CA ASP A 311 -7.85 11.45 -36.41
C ASP A 311 -8.88 10.35 -36.08
N ALA A 312 -8.52 9.08 -36.30
CA ALA A 312 -9.33 7.90 -36.00
C ALA A 312 -8.89 7.20 -34.70
N SER A 313 -7.85 7.71 -34.05
CA SER A 313 -7.38 7.21 -32.77
C SER A 313 -8.39 7.58 -31.68
N ASN A 314 -8.75 6.62 -30.82
CA ASN A 314 -9.59 6.88 -29.65
C ASN A 314 -8.87 7.72 -28.57
N ILE A 315 -7.76 8.40 -28.90
CA ILE A 315 -6.95 9.22 -28.01
C ILE A 315 -6.47 10.47 -28.75
N THR A 316 -7.32 11.49 -28.82
CA THR A 316 -6.85 12.83 -29.17
C THR A 316 -5.83 13.31 -28.13
N GLY A 317 -4.56 13.44 -28.53
CA GLY A 317 -3.49 14.03 -27.71
C GLY A 317 -2.47 13.07 -27.07
N SER A 318 -2.51 11.76 -27.33
CA SER A 318 -1.40 10.88 -26.89
C SER A 318 -0.21 11.00 -27.84
N TRP A 319 0.96 11.30 -27.29
CA TRP A 319 2.22 11.31 -28.04
C TRP A 319 2.50 9.92 -28.64
N LYS A 320 2.74 9.89 -29.94
CA LYS A 320 3.19 8.70 -30.68
C LYS A 320 4.58 8.32 -30.15
N LEU A 321 4.70 7.11 -29.61
CA LEU A 321 6.01 6.55 -29.29
C LEU A 321 6.72 6.22 -30.60
N GLU A 322 7.79 6.95 -30.91
CA GLU A 322 8.60 6.67 -32.10
C GLU A 322 9.22 5.27 -32.02
N HIS A 323 9.21 4.59 -33.17
CA HIS A 323 9.75 3.24 -33.26
C HIS A 323 11.26 3.26 -32.99
N THR A 324 11.69 2.62 -31.90
CA THR A 324 13.11 2.53 -31.54
C THR A 324 13.74 1.28 -32.17
N ASP A 325 14.80 1.45 -32.96
CA ASP A 325 15.46 0.36 -33.69
C ASP A 325 16.20 -0.68 -32.80
N ASN A 326 16.21 -0.46 -31.49
CA ASN A 326 16.98 -1.26 -30.51
C ASN A 326 16.25 -2.52 -29.99
N LEU A 327 15.04 -2.82 -30.49
CA LEU A 327 14.19 -3.93 -29.99
C LEU A 327 13.76 -4.91 -31.11
N LYS A 328 14.62 -5.14 -32.10
CA LYS A 328 14.44 -6.20 -33.10
C LYS A 328 14.72 -7.58 -32.51
#